data_AF-A0A815P6W1-F1
#
_entry.id   AF-A0A815P6W1-F1
#
_cell.length_a   1.000
_cell.length_b   1.000
_cell.length_c   1.000
_cell.angle_alpha   90.00
_cell.angle_beta   90.00
_cell.angle_gamma   90.00
#
_symmetry.space_group_name_H-M   'P 1'
#
loop_
_entity.id
_entity.type
_entity.pdbx_description
1 polymer ?
#
loop_
_entity_poly.entity_id
_entity_poly.type
_entity_poly.pdbx_seq_one_letter_code
_entity_poly.pdbx_strand_id
1 'polypeptide(L)' 'GGALELELAFINTNANALGISIKINPNALALLALELINA' A
#
# COMPACT_ATOMS: atom_id res chain seq x y z
N GLY A 1 6.05 -10.44 2.48
CA GLY A 1 6.98 -9.41 1.96
C GLY A 1 6.45 -8.80 0.68
N GLY A 2 6.60 -9.46 -0.47
CA GLY A 2 6.41 -8.84 -1.79
C GLY A 2 4.98 -8.55 -2.27
N ALA A 3 3.95 -9.22 -1.76
CA ALA A 3 2.58 -9.00 -2.25
C ALA A 3 2.06 -7.58 -1.93
N LEU A 4 2.33 -7.09 -0.72
CA LEU A 4 1.92 -5.76 -0.27
C LEU A 4 2.65 -4.66 -1.06
N GLU A 5 3.96 -4.85 -1.31
CA GLU A 5 4.79 -3.91 -2.06
C GLU A 5 4.33 -3.76 -3.52
N LEU A 6 3.93 -4.88 -4.14
CA LEU A 6 3.37 -4.89 -5.50
C LEU A 6 2.01 -4.20 -5.57
N GLU A 7 1.15 -4.41 -4.58
CA GLU A 7 -0.18 -3.77 -4.53
C GLU A 7 -0.07 -2.25 -4.32
N LEU A 8 0.81 -1.80 -3.41
CA LEU A 8 1.10 -0.37 -3.23
C LEU A 8 1.66 0.26 -4.50
N ALA A 9 2.59 -0.41 -5.18
CA ALA A 9 3.15 0.06 -6.44
C ALA A 9 2.05 0.19 -7.50
N PHE A 10 1.16 -0.80 -7.60
CA PHE A 10 0.04 -0.79 -8.54
C PHE A 10 -0.92 0.36 -8.28
N ILE A 11 -1.29 0.59 -7.02
CA ILE A 11 -2.17 1.71 -6.61
C ILE A 11 -1.51 3.05 -6.97
N ASN A 12 -0.22 3.22 -6.66
CA ASN A 12 0.49 4.46 -6.88
C ASN A 12 0.68 4.78 -8.38
N THR A 13 0.97 3.76 -9.20
CA THR A 13 1.07 3.90 -10.67
C THR A 13 -0.26 4.31 -11.29
N ASN A 14 -1.37 3.66 -10.91
CA ASN A 14 -2.69 4.01 -11.44
C ASN A 14 -3.16 5.39 -10.96
N ALA A 15 -2.89 5.73 -9.69
CA ALA A 15 -3.20 7.04 -9.16
C ALA A 15 -2.49 8.16 -9.92
N ASN A 16 -1.20 7.99 -10.21
CA ASN A 16 -0.41 8.94 -11.00
C ASN A 16 -0.95 9.08 -12.43
N ALA A 17 -1.28 7.97 -13.09
CA ALA A 17 -1.88 7.96 -14.42
C ALA A 17 -3.23 8.70 -14.49
N LEU A 18 -3.98 8.70 -13.38
CA LEU A 18 -5.27 9.40 -13.26
C LEU A 18 -5.13 10.83 -12.73
N GLY A 19 -3.91 11.30 -12.43
CA GLY A 19 -3.68 12.61 -11.80
C GLY A 19 -4.21 12.72 -10.37
N ILE A 20 -4.45 11.58 -9.70
CA ILE A 20 -5.01 11.50 -8.36
C ILE A 20 -3.86 11.32 -7.35
N SER A 21 -3.85 12.14 -6.31
CA SER A 21 -2.93 11.93 -5.18
C SER A 21 -3.60 11.06 -4.13
N ILE A 22 -3.06 9.88 -3.88
CA ILE A 22 -3.52 8.98 -2.81
C ILE A 22 -2.62 9.19 -1.60
N LYS A 23 -3.23 9.52 -0.46
CA LYS A 23 -2.56 9.52 0.84
C LYS A 23 -2.86 8.22 1.57
N ILE A 24 -1.83 7.41 1.73
CA ILE A 24 -1.91 6.19 2.52
C ILE A 24 -1.69 6.56 3.98
N ASN A 25 -2.56 6.09 4.88
CA ASN A 25 -2.37 6.25 6.31
C ASN A 25 -1.25 5.30 6.77
N PRO A 26 -0.11 5.82 7.27
CA PRO A 26 1.03 4.99 7.68
C PRO A 26 0.69 4.05 8.85
N ASN A 27 -0.24 4.43 9.73
CA ASN A 27 -0.67 3.58 10.84
C ASN A 27 -1.47 2.35 10.37
N ALA A 28 -2.30 2.52 9.34
CA ALA A 28 -3.04 1.41 8.74
C ALA A 28 -2.09 0.44 8.02
N LEU A 29 -1.07 0.98 7.33
CA LEU A 29 -0.05 0.17 6.66
C LEU A 29 0.77 -0.66 7.63
N ALA A 30 1.16 -0.06 8.76
CA ALA A 30 1.90 -0.75 9.82
C ALA A 30 1.06 -1.85 10.49
N LEU A 31 -0.24 -1.63 10.68
CA LEU A 31 -1.15 -2.63 11.24
C LEU A 31 -1.29 -3.85 10.31
N LEU A 32 -1.51 -3.61 9.01
CA LEU A 32 -1.56 -4.68 8.00
C LEU A 32 -0.25 -5.46 7.91
N ALA A 33 0.90 -4.76 7.97
CA ALA A 33 2.20 -5.42 7.96
C ALA A 33 2.41 -6.28 9.21
N LEU A 34 1.95 -5.81 10.38
CA LEU A 34 2.01 -6.55 11.63
C LEU A 34 1.09 -7.79 11.60
N GLU A 35 -0.11 -7.67 11.04
CA GLU A 35 -1.01 -8.81 10.83
C GLU A 35 -0.40 -9.86 9.90
N LEU A 36 0.27 -9.43 8.82
CA LEU A 36 0.94 -10.34 7.88
C LEU A 36 2.14 -11.08 8.51
N ILE A 37 2.83 -10.46 9.46
CA ILE A 37 3.96 -11.09 10.18
C ILE A 37 3.46 -12.12 11.20
N ASN A 38 2.28 -11.89 11.77
CA ASN A 38 1.69 -12.74 12.81
C ASN A 38 0.74 -13.83 12.27
N ALA A 39 0.45 -13.85 10.97
CA ALA A 39 -0.38 -14.86 10.28
C ALA A 39 0.46 -15.98 9.67
#